data_AF-A0A8D9FAB6-F1
#
_entry.id   AF-A0A8D9FAB6-F1
#
_cell.length_a   1.000
_cell.length_b   1.000
_cell.length_c   1.000
_cell.angle_alpha   90.00
_cell.angle_beta   90.00
_cell.angle_gamma   90.00
#
_symmetry.space_group_name_H-M   'P 1'
#
loop_
_entity.id
_entity.type
_entity.pdbx_description
1 polymer ?
#
loop_
_entity_poly.entity_id
_entity_poly.type
_entity_poly.pdbx_seq_one_letter_code
_entity_poly.pdbx_strand_id
1 'polypeptide(L)'
;MILFQTIPNHILFSGVPMIFTSPHFYEGSETYLNRIEGLNPNKEDHGIYMDMEPITGAIFDVRLRIQFNMFVYDMKKVQVTRNLTTKPFLHPLFWLQSSVDITEELLEPIKMLYTVLKVAKIIKYIMLIGGFALMGFGGFLVFLANQNKVKDVVQNTVRKMDFNGHSSEHKMDPNDPSSKY
;
A
#
# COMPACT_ATOMS: atom_id res chain seq x y z
N MET A 1 -16.52 6.55 13.30
CA MET A 1 -18.00 6.60 13.33
C MET A 1 -18.55 5.48 12.45
N ILE A 2 -18.71 4.29 13.03
CA ILE A 2 -19.63 3.18 12.67
C ILE A 2 -19.36 2.11 13.74
N LEU A 3 -20.17 2.12 14.80
CA LEU A 3 -20.51 0.97 15.67
C LEU A 3 -21.36 1.37 16.90
N PHE A 4 -21.48 2.67 17.21
CA PHE A 4 -22.21 3.11 18.42
C PHE A 4 -23.63 3.67 18.19
N GLN A 5 -24.12 3.81 16.96
CA GLN A 5 -25.38 4.55 16.70
C GLN A 5 -26.66 3.67 16.67
N THR A 6 -26.56 2.33 16.69
CA THR A 6 -27.74 1.46 16.54
C THR A 6 -27.69 0.21 17.41
N ILE A 7 -27.55 0.36 18.72
CA ILE A 7 -27.95 -0.72 19.64
C ILE A 7 -29.33 -0.36 20.18
N PRO A 8 -30.43 -0.87 19.58
CA PRO A 8 -31.74 -0.75 20.18
C PRO A 8 -31.70 -1.47 21.53
N ASN A 9 -32.23 -0.79 22.53
CA ASN A 9 -32.71 -1.28 23.81
C ASN A 9 -32.24 -2.71 24.19
N HIS A 10 -31.40 -2.79 25.23
CA HIS A 10 -31.13 -3.98 26.05
C HIS A 10 -30.57 -5.23 25.34
N ILE A 11 -29.23 -5.29 25.18
CA ILE A 11 -28.56 -6.60 25.10
C ILE A 11 -28.60 -7.21 26.51
N LEU A 12 -29.67 -7.95 26.78
CA LEU A 12 -29.81 -8.80 27.96
C LEU A 12 -28.93 -10.04 27.73
N PHE A 13 -27.69 -10.04 28.21
CA PHE A 13 -27.01 -11.32 28.43
C PHE A 13 -27.78 -12.02 29.55
N SER A 14 -28.58 -13.03 29.21
CA SER A 14 -29.40 -13.81 30.15
C SER A 14 -30.30 -12.99 31.08
N GLY A 15 -30.95 -11.94 30.57
CA GLY A 15 -31.88 -11.12 31.37
C GLY A 15 -31.21 -10.06 32.26
N VAL A 16 -29.89 -9.86 32.18
CA VAL A 16 -29.17 -8.83 32.92
C VAL A 16 -28.90 -7.61 32.03
N PRO A 17 -29.31 -6.39 32.40
CA PRO A 17 -29.07 -5.18 31.61
C PRO A 17 -27.61 -4.74 31.74
N MET A 18 -26.74 -5.35 30.93
CA MET A 18 -25.33 -5.00 30.84
C MET A 18 -25.06 -4.07 29.65
N ILE A 19 -24.16 -3.11 29.86
CA ILE A 19 -23.71 -2.16 28.83
C ILE A 19 -22.21 -2.28 28.69
N PHE A 20 -21.76 -2.34 27.44
CA PHE A 20 -20.35 -2.38 27.10
C PHE A 20 -19.85 -0.98 26.78
N THR A 21 -18.72 -0.62 27.37
CA THR A 21 -18.00 0.63 27.08
C THR A 21 -16.52 0.34 26.96
N SER A 22 -15.74 1.32 26.53
CA SER A 22 -14.28 1.28 26.72
C SER A 22 -13.96 1.32 28.23
N PRO A 23 -12.80 0.78 28.65
CA PRO A 23 -12.35 0.88 30.03
C PRO A 23 -12.29 2.33 30.50
N HIS A 24 -12.68 2.54 31.76
CA HIS A 24 -12.79 3.85 32.39
C HIS A 24 -13.63 4.87 31.61
N PHE A 25 -14.57 4.39 30.77
CA PHE A 25 -15.32 5.24 29.83
C PHE A 25 -14.42 6.09 28.92
N TYR A 26 -13.26 5.55 28.52
CA TYR A 26 -12.39 6.18 27.52
C TYR A 26 -13.18 6.53 26.24
N GLU A 27 -13.06 7.79 25.78
CA GLU A 27 -13.88 8.41 24.71
C GLU A 27 -15.39 8.55 25.00
N GLY A 28 -15.81 8.29 26.24
CA GLY A 28 -17.19 8.49 26.71
C GLY A 28 -17.50 9.94 27.08
N SER A 29 -18.79 10.22 27.33
CA SER A 29 -19.24 11.53 27.81
C SER A 29 -18.77 11.81 29.24
N GLU A 30 -18.35 13.05 29.51
CA GLU A 30 -17.95 13.54 30.85
C GLU A 30 -19.01 13.30 31.93
N THR A 31 -20.28 13.22 31.55
CA THR A 31 -21.39 12.92 32.49
C THR A 31 -21.20 11.58 33.22
N TYR A 32 -20.55 10.60 32.57
CA TYR A 32 -20.26 9.30 33.18
C TYR A 32 -18.99 9.34 34.04
N LEU A 33 -17.97 10.09 33.60
CA LEU A 33 -16.70 10.27 34.33
C LEU A 33 -16.91 10.98 35.66
N ASN A 34 -17.71 12.05 35.67
CA ASN A 34 -17.91 12.90 36.84
C ASN A 34 -18.77 12.26 37.94
N ARG A 35 -19.38 11.09 37.69
CA ARG A 35 -20.24 10.41 38.66
C ARG A 35 -19.53 9.31 39.45
N ILE A 36 -18.31 8.92 39.06
CA ILE A 36 -17.58 7.81 39.67
C ILE A 36 -16.17 8.29 39.99
N GLU A 37 -15.81 8.23 41.26
CA GLU A 37 -14.43 8.47 41.69
C GLU A 37 -13.52 7.28 41.34
N GLY A 38 -12.26 7.56 41.00
CA GLY A 38 -11.26 6.54 40.66
C GLY A 38 -11.17 6.19 39.17
N LEU A 39 -11.89 6.88 38.29
CA LEU A 39 -11.74 6.71 36.84
C LEU A 39 -10.54 7.50 36.30
N ASN A 40 -9.64 6.82 35.56
CA ASN A 40 -8.49 7.45 34.93
C ASN A 40 -8.39 7.04 33.43
N PRO A 41 -9.27 7.55 32.55
CA PRO A 41 -9.26 7.19 31.14
C PRO A 41 -7.94 7.64 30.49
N ASN A 42 -7.20 6.69 29.90
CA ASN A 42 -6.00 6.98 29.14
C ASN A 42 -6.04 6.21 27.81
N LYS A 43 -5.31 6.70 26.81
CA LYS A 43 -5.31 6.08 25.48
C LYS A 43 -4.55 4.76 25.44
N GLU A 44 -3.42 4.68 26.15
CA GLU A 44 -2.50 3.55 26.08
C GLU A 44 -3.13 2.26 26.65
N ASP A 45 -3.74 2.36 27.84
CA ASP A 45 -4.33 1.24 28.56
C ASP A 45 -5.80 1.01 28.21
N HIS A 46 -6.54 2.02 27.74
CA HIS A 46 -8.00 1.88 27.52
C HIS A 46 -8.43 2.02 26.05
N GLY A 47 -7.49 2.30 25.14
CA GLY A 47 -7.74 2.25 23.70
C GLY A 47 -7.90 0.82 23.16
N ILE A 48 -8.56 0.72 22.01
CA ILE A 48 -8.61 -0.51 21.21
C ILE A 48 -7.55 -0.38 20.12
N TYR A 49 -6.72 -1.41 19.97
CA TYR A 49 -5.64 -1.45 18.98
C TYR A 49 -5.84 -2.63 18.05
N MET A 50 -5.60 -2.41 16.76
CA MET A 50 -5.66 -3.43 15.73
C MET A 50 -4.58 -3.12 14.69
N ASP A 51 -3.57 -3.96 14.63
CA ASP A 51 -2.51 -3.89 13.65
C ASP A 51 -2.83 -4.83 12.50
N MET A 52 -3.19 -4.25 11.35
CA MET A 52 -3.61 -4.96 10.16
C MET A 52 -2.60 -4.76 9.02
N GLU A 53 -2.27 -5.86 8.35
CA GLU A 53 -1.43 -5.86 7.18
C GLU A 53 -2.21 -5.31 5.96
N PRO A 54 -1.71 -4.26 5.29
CA PRO A 54 -2.48 -3.53 4.28
C PRO A 54 -2.78 -4.30 2.99
N ILE A 55 -1.98 -5.30 2.61
CA ILE A 55 -2.16 -6.03 1.35
C ILE A 55 -3.14 -7.20 1.50
N THR A 56 -3.00 -7.98 2.57
CA THR A 56 -3.75 -9.21 2.85
C THR A 56 -4.92 -8.99 3.80
N GLY A 57 -4.93 -7.89 4.55
CA GLY A 57 -5.89 -7.67 5.64
C GLY A 57 -5.65 -8.56 6.85
N ALA A 58 -4.54 -9.31 6.89
CA ALA A 58 -4.20 -10.17 8.01
C ALA A 58 -3.94 -9.33 9.26
N ILE A 59 -4.46 -9.79 10.40
CA ILE A 59 -4.33 -9.07 11.65
C ILE A 59 -3.14 -9.66 12.43
N PHE A 60 -2.18 -8.81 12.78
CA PHE A 60 -0.97 -9.21 13.50
C PHE A 60 -1.14 -9.17 15.03
N ASP A 61 -1.79 -8.12 15.50
CA ASP A 61 -2.10 -7.92 16.91
C ASP A 61 -3.46 -7.23 17.03
N VAL A 62 -4.36 -7.80 17.83
CA VAL A 62 -5.56 -7.13 18.31
C VAL A 62 -5.49 -7.03 19.82
N ARG A 63 -5.60 -5.82 20.34
CA ARG A 63 -5.89 -5.57 21.76
C ARG A 63 -7.28 -4.97 21.88
N LEU A 64 -8.25 -5.82 22.16
CA LEU A 64 -9.63 -5.43 22.41
C LEU A 64 -9.85 -5.33 23.92
N ARG A 65 -10.32 -4.17 24.36
CA ARG A 65 -10.59 -3.91 25.78
C ARG A 65 -12.04 -3.48 25.94
N ILE A 66 -12.77 -4.21 26.77
CA ILE A 66 -14.20 -3.99 26.97
C ILE A 66 -14.49 -3.93 28.46
N GLN A 67 -15.22 -2.89 28.86
CA GLN A 67 -15.74 -2.73 30.20
C GLN A 67 -17.20 -3.14 30.27
N PHE A 68 -17.51 -3.91 31.31
CA PHE A 68 -18.84 -4.35 31.65
C PHE A 68 -19.42 -3.38 32.67
N ASN A 69 -20.58 -2.81 32.33
CA ASN A 69 -21.27 -1.86 33.18
C ASN A 69 -22.71 -2.27 33.39
N MET A 70 -23.30 -1.83 34.49
CA MET A 70 -24.72 -2.00 34.77
C MET A 70 -25.35 -0.70 35.26
N PHE A 71 -26.62 -0.47 34.92
CA PHE A 71 -27.35 0.63 35.52
C PHE A 71 -27.68 0.29 36.98
N VAL A 72 -27.25 1.16 37.87
CA VAL A 72 -27.60 1.11 39.29
C VAL A 72 -28.62 2.22 39.57
N TYR A 73 -29.70 1.84 40.22
CA TYR A 73 -30.76 2.73 40.67
C TYR A 73 -31.35 2.20 41.98
N ASP A 74 -32.02 3.06 42.72
CA ASP A 74 -32.66 2.69 43.99
C ASP A 74 -33.75 1.62 43.74
N MET A 75 -33.50 0.40 44.21
CA MET A 75 -34.46 -0.68 44.18
C MET A 75 -34.95 -0.94 45.59
N LYS A 76 -36.20 -0.57 45.89
CA LYS A 76 -36.82 -0.74 47.21
C LYS A 76 -36.71 -2.17 47.80
N LYS A 77 -36.56 -3.19 46.94
CA LYS A 77 -36.45 -4.60 47.31
C LYS A 77 -35.01 -5.08 47.58
N VAL A 78 -33.99 -4.31 47.20
CA VAL A 78 -32.56 -4.68 47.37
C VAL A 78 -31.93 -3.73 48.37
N GLN A 79 -31.56 -4.25 49.54
CA GLN A 79 -31.04 -3.41 50.64
C GLN A 79 -29.73 -2.69 50.28
N VAL A 80 -28.91 -3.31 49.43
CA VAL A 80 -27.60 -2.77 49.00
C VAL A 80 -27.73 -1.52 48.11
N THR A 81 -28.80 -1.41 47.31
CA THR A 81 -29.00 -0.24 46.43
C THR A 81 -29.88 0.85 47.06
N ARG A 82 -30.38 0.60 48.27
CA ARG A 82 -31.22 1.53 49.02
C ARG A 82 -30.40 2.76 49.40
N ASN A 83 -30.90 3.95 49.07
CA ASN A 83 -30.25 5.26 49.29
C ASN A 83 -29.03 5.59 48.39
N LEU A 84 -28.70 4.82 47.34
CA LEU A 84 -27.54 5.15 46.50
C LEU A 84 -27.74 6.44 45.69
N THR A 85 -28.78 6.54 44.86
CA THR A 85 -29.18 7.78 44.14
C THR A 85 -30.57 7.60 43.52
N THR A 86 -31.39 8.67 43.48
CA THR A 86 -32.71 8.68 42.80
C THR A 86 -32.63 8.63 41.27
N LYS A 87 -31.48 8.97 40.69
CA LYS A 87 -31.23 8.95 39.25
C LYS A 87 -30.40 7.70 38.90
N PRO A 88 -30.82 6.91 37.90
CA PRO A 88 -29.99 5.83 37.39
C PRO A 88 -28.62 6.34 36.95
N PHE A 89 -27.57 5.59 37.26
CA PHE A 89 -26.22 5.84 36.76
C PHE A 89 -25.54 4.53 36.36
N LEU A 90 -24.55 4.63 35.49
CA LEU A 90 -23.88 3.48 34.90
C LEU A 90 -22.67 3.11 35.76
N HIS A 91 -22.73 2.00 36.49
CA HIS A 91 -21.66 1.55 37.37
C HIS A 91 -20.76 0.53 36.65
N PRO A 92 -19.44 0.76 36.59
CA PRO A 92 -18.48 -0.19 36.04
C PRO A 92 -18.31 -1.39 36.99
N LEU A 93 -18.32 -2.60 36.46
CA LEU A 93 -18.14 -3.82 37.25
C LEU A 93 -16.70 -4.32 37.14
N PHE A 94 -16.29 -4.63 35.92
CA PHE A 94 -14.94 -5.05 35.57
C PHE A 94 -14.70 -4.77 34.10
N TRP A 95 -13.44 -4.78 33.69
CA TRP A 95 -13.05 -4.75 32.29
C TRP A 95 -12.19 -5.97 31.99
N LEU A 96 -12.23 -6.40 30.74
CA LEU A 96 -11.44 -7.50 30.23
C LEU A 96 -10.61 -7.02 29.05
N GLN A 97 -9.39 -7.54 28.94
CA GLN A 97 -8.58 -7.43 27.75
C GLN A 97 -8.55 -8.78 27.05
N SER A 98 -8.88 -8.77 25.76
CA SER A 98 -8.61 -9.87 24.84
C SER A 98 -7.48 -9.43 23.92
N SER A 99 -6.40 -10.20 23.96
CA SER A 99 -5.27 -10.06 23.06
C SER A 99 -5.26 -11.24 22.10
N VAL A 100 -5.18 -10.96 20.80
CA VAL A 100 -5.03 -11.99 19.77
C VAL A 100 -3.77 -11.67 18.99
N ASP A 101 -2.77 -12.53 19.20
CA ASP A 101 -1.53 -12.50 18.44
C ASP A 101 -1.65 -13.41 17.23
N ILE A 102 -0.98 -13.04 16.14
CA ILE A 102 -0.92 -13.89 14.95
C ILE A 102 -0.15 -15.18 15.22
N THR A 103 -0.76 -16.31 14.88
CA THR A 103 -0.09 -17.62 14.92
C THR A 103 0.94 -17.74 13.79
N GLU A 104 2.02 -18.49 14.03
CA GLU A 104 3.04 -18.78 13.01
C GLU A 104 2.45 -19.35 11.71
N GLU A 105 1.38 -20.15 11.80
CA GLU A 105 0.66 -20.72 10.66
C GLU A 105 0.07 -19.66 9.72
N LEU A 106 -0.34 -18.51 10.25
CA LEU A 106 -0.85 -17.39 9.44
C LEU A 106 0.29 -16.49 8.93
N LEU A 107 1.45 -16.50 9.60
CA LEU A 107 2.61 -15.70 9.20
C LEU A 107 3.32 -16.26 7.96
N GLU A 108 3.43 -17.57 7.82
CA GLU A 108 4.09 -18.21 6.68
C GLU A 108 3.52 -17.81 5.30
N PRO A 109 2.19 -17.92 5.04
CA PRO A 109 1.64 -17.56 3.74
C PRO A 109 1.83 -16.07 3.43
N ILE A 110 1.76 -15.19 4.43
CA ILE A 110 2.01 -13.75 4.27
C ILE A 110 3.46 -13.50 3.85
N LYS A 111 4.43 -14.12 4.53
CA LYS A 111 5.86 -14.02 4.17
C LYS A 111 6.11 -14.53 2.75
N MET A 112 5.47 -15.63 2.37
CA MET A 112 5.59 -16.19 1.02
C MET A 112 5.05 -15.23 -0.03
N LEU A 113 3.88 -14.62 0.20
CA LEU A 113 3.30 -13.63 -0.69
C LEU A 113 4.27 -12.47 -0.93
N TYR A 114 4.82 -11.89 0.14
CA TYR A 114 5.80 -10.80 0.05
C TYR A 114 7.07 -11.20 -0.70
N THR A 115 7.52 -12.44 -0.53
CA THR A 115 8.67 -12.99 -1.25
C THR A 115 8.39 -13.08 -2.75
N VAL A 116 7.23 -13.62 -3.13
CA VAL A 116 6.81 -13.73 -4.54
C VAL A 116 6.67 -12.35 -5.18
N LEU A 117 6.05 -11.39 -4.49
CA LEU A 117 5.92 -10.01 -4.98
C LEU A 117 7.30 -9.36 -5.20
N LYS A 118 8.26 -9.59 -4.29
CA LYS A 118 9.63 -9.10 -4.43
C LYS A 118 10.34 -9.72 -5.63
N VAL A 119 10.24 -11.03 -5.82
CA VAL A 119 10.83 -11.73 -6.97
C VAL A 119 10.20 -11.25 -8.27
N ALA A 120 8.88 -11.17 -8.34
CA ALA A 120 8.17 -10.65 -9.52
C ALA A 120 8.61 -9.22 -9.86
N LYS A 121 8.80 -8.37 -8.84
CA LYS A 121 9.31 -7.00 -9.02
C LYS A 121 10.73 -7.00 -9.59
N ILE A 122 11.63 -7.87 -9.11
CA ILE A 122 12.99 -8.00 -9.64
C ILE A 122 12.95 -8.45 -11.10
N ILE A 123 12.18 -9.50 -11.42
CA ILE A 123 12.04 -10.01 -12.79
C ILE A 123 11.54 -8.88 -13.71
N LYS A 124 10.53 -8.12 -13.27
CA LYS A 124 10.00 -6.96 -14.03
C LYS A 124 11.11 -5.96 -14.38
N TYR A 125 11.99 -5.62 -13.43
CA TYR A 125 13.09 -4.70 -13.69
C TYR A 125 14.16 -5.29 -14.61
N ILE A 126 14.48 -6.58 -14.48
CA ILE A 126 15.39 -7.26 -15.39
C ILE A 126 14.84 -7.25 -16.81
N MET A 127 13.55 -7.57 -16.99
CA MET A 127 12.91 -7.54 -18.31
C MET A 127 12.89 -6.14 -18.91
N LEU A 128 12.64 -5.11 -18.08
CA LEU A 128 12.63 -3.72 -18.52
C LEU A 128 14.03 -3.25 -18.96
N ILE A 129 15.07 -3.51 -18.16
CA ILE A 129 16.46 -3.17 -18.49
C ILE A 129 16.92 -3.97 -19.72
N GLY A 130 16.60 -5.26 -19.77
CA GLY A 130 16.90 -6.13 -20.90
C GLY A 130 16.26 -5.64 -22.21
N GLY A 131 15.00 -5.19 -22.15
CA GLY A 131 14.29 -4.59 -23.28
C GLY A 131 14.99 -3.34 -23.81
N PHE A 132 15.36 -2.41 -22.91
CA PHE A 132 16.10 -1.21 -23.30
C PHE A 132 17.50 -1.53 -23.85
N ALA A 133 18.20 -2.51 -23.27
CA ALA A 133 19.51 -2.94 -23.76
C ALA A 133 19.43 -3.52 -25.17
N LEU A 134 18.43 -4.36 -25.45
CA LEU A 134 18.21 -4.93 -26.79
C LEU A 134 17.84 -3.84 -27.81
N MET A 135 16.98 -2.90 -27.45
CA MET A 135 16.66 -1.75 -28.31
C MET A 135 17.89 -0.89 -28.61
N GLY A 136 18.71 -0.59 -27.59
CA GLY A 136 19.94 0.17 -27.75
C GLY A 136 20.96 -0.55 -28.63
N PHE A 137 21.16 -1.86 -28.41
CA PHE A 137 22.05 -2.68 -29.21
C PHE A 137 21.58 -2.80 -30.66
N GLY A 138 20.29 -3.06 -30.89
CA GLY A 138 19.70 -3.10 -32.23
C GLY A 138 19.85 -1.78 -32.97
N GLY A 139 19.58 -0.65 -32.31
CA GLY A 139 19.79 0.70 -32.86
C GLY A 139 21.26 0.96 -33.23
N PHE A 140 22.20 0.54 -32.37
CA PHE A 140 23.63 0.67 -32.63
C PHE A 140 24.08 -0.14 -33.85
N LEU A 141 23.62 -1.39 -33.98
CA LEU A 141 23.92 -2.22 -35.16
C LEU A 141 23.38 -1.61 -36.46
N VAL A 142 22.15 -1.08 -36.44
CA VAL A 142 21.57 -0.38 -37.61
C VAL A 142 22.38 0.87 -37.96
N PHE A 143 22.82 1.64 -36.96
CA PHE A 143 23.65 2.81 -37.18
C PHE A 143 25.00 2.46 -37.82
N LEU A 144 25.67 1.40 -37.33
CA LEU A 144 26.93 0.91 -37.93
C LEU A 144 26.71 0.41 -39.37
N ALA A 145 25.64 -0.34 -39.62
CA ALA A 145 25.30 -0.80 -40.95
C ALA A 145 25.02 0.38 -41.91
N ASN A 146 24.35 1.42 -41.42
CA ASN A 146 24.09 2.62 -42.20
C ASN A 146 25.39 3.38 -42.52
N GLN A 147 26.32 3.51 -41.56
CA GLN A 147 27.62 4.11 -41.84
C GLN A 147 28.42 3.33 -42.88
N ASN A 148 28.41 1.99 -42.80
CA ASN A 148 29.11 1.14 -43.77
C ASN A 148 28.51 1.28 -45.18
N LYS A 149 27.18 1.28 -45.30
CA LYS A 149 26.50 1.53 -46.58
C LYS A 149 26.85 2.88 -47.18
N VAL A 150 26.90 3.95 -46.37
CA VAL A 150 27.29 5.30 -46.84
C VAL A 150 28.72 5.29 -47.37
N LYS A 151 29.67 4.64 -46.66
CA LYS A 151 31.06 4.52 -47.11
C LYS A 151 31.16 3.77 -48.44
N ASP A 152 30.44 2.65 -48.59
CA ASP A 152 30.44 1.86 -49.82
C ASP A 152 29.89 2.64 -51.02
N VAL A 153 28.81 3.41 -50.83
CA VAL A 153 28.22 4.25 -51.88
C VAL A 153 29.17 5.38 -52.29
N VAL A 154 29.81 6.05 -51.33
CA VAL A 154 30.79 7.11 -51.61
C VAL A 154 31.99 6.55 -52.38
N GLN A 155 32.59 5.44 -51.94
CA GLN A 155 33.75 4.85 -52.59
C GLN A 155 33.45 4.38 -54.03
N ASN A 156 32.28 3.77 -54.25
CA ASN A 156 31.86 3.36 -55.59
C ASN A 156 31.58 4.56 -56.51
N THR A 157 31.09 5.67 -55.96
CA THR A 157 30.85 6.91 -56.71
C THR A 157 32.16 7.59 -57.09
N VAL A 158 33.11 7.71 -56.15
CA VAL A 158 34.45 8.25 -56.40
C VAL A 158 35.18 7.41 -57.46
N ARG A 159 35.19 6.08 -57.34
CA ARG A 159 35.80 5.19 -58.34
C ARG A 159 35.19 5.37 -59.74
N LYS A 160 33.87 5.56 -59.84
CA LYS A 160 33.20 5.84 -61.13
C LYS A 160 33.59 7.20 -61.71
N MET A 161 33.77 8.22 -60.87
CA MET A 161 34.23 9.54 -61.30
C MET A 161 35.68 9.48 -61.80
N ASP A 162 36.57 8.79 -61.10
CA ASP A 162 37.97 8.60 -61.53
C ASP A 162 38.05 7.85 -62.87
N PHE A 163 37.25 6.78 -63.02
CA PHE A 163 37.22 6.00 -64.26
C PHE A 163 36.69 6.81 -65.45
N ASN A 164 35.65 7.62 -65.24
CA ASN A 164 35.12 8.51 -66.28
C ASN A 164 36.09 9.66 -66.60
N GLY A 165 36.78 10.21 -65.59
CA GLY A 165 37.77 11.28 -65.74
C GLY A 165 38.95 10.86 -66.63
N HIS A 166 39.51 9.68 -66.37
CA HIS A 166 40.56 9.10 -67.23
C HIS A 166 40.07 8.78 -68.65
N SER A 167 38.80 8.41 -68.81
CA SER A 167 38.24 8.12 -70.14
C SER A 167 37.93 9.41 -70.93
N SER A 168 37.72 10.54 -70.26
CA SER A 168 37.50 11.85 -70.88
C SER A 168 38.79 12.61 -71.22
N GLU A 169 39.93 12.24 -70.64
CA GLU A 169 41.23 12.87 -70.92
C GLU A 169 41.82 12.46 -72.29
N HIS A 170 41.32 11.38 -72.92
CA HIS A 170 41.81 10.89 -74.22
C HIS A 170 41.05 11.46 -75.44
N LYS A 171 40.41 12.63 -75.34
CA LYS A 171 39.81 13.29 -76.50
C LYS A 171 40.00 14.81 -76.48
N MET A 172 41.24 15.26 -76.56
CA MET A 172 41.56 16.50 -77.27
C MET A 172 42.64 16.17 -78.29
N ASP A 173 42.21 15.93 -79.53
CA ASP A 173 43.09 15.87 -80.68
C ASP A 173 43.58 17.30 -80.96
N PRO A 174 44.90 17.58 -80.90
CA PRO A 174 45.44 18.90 -81.22
C PRO A 174 45.19 19.34 -82.68
N ASN A 175 44.72 18.44 -83.55
CA ASN A 175 44.54 18.67 -84.98
C ASN A 175 43.09 18.54 -85.48
N ASP A 176 42.08 18.66 -84.61
CA ASP A 176 40.67 18.69 -85.04
C ASP A 176 40.36 19.97 -85.85
N PRO A 177 40.02 19.86 -87.16
CA PRO A 177 39.77 21.03 -88.01
C PRO A 177 38.44 21.75 -87.74
N SER A 178 37.59 21.25 -86.83
CA SER A 178 36.24 21.79 -86.60
C SER A 178 36.14 22.92 -85.58
N SER A 179 37.25 23.36 -84.98
CA SER A 179 37.26 24.43 -83.95
C SER A 179 37.52 25.86 -84.47
N LYS A 180 37.55 26.07 -85.78
CA LYS A 180 37.65 27.41 -86.39
C LYS A 180 36.38 27.78 -87.14
N TYR A 181 35.32 28.12 -86.42
CA TYR A 181 34.33 29.16 -86.76
C TYR A 181 33.65 29.64 -85.49
#